data_AF-A0A7S3PU62-F1
#
_entry.id   AF-A0A7S3PU62-F1
#
_cell.length_a   1.000
_cell.length_b   1.000
_cell.length_c   1.000
_cell.angle_alpha   90.00
_cell.angle_beta   90.00
_cell.angle_gamma   90.00
#
_symmetry.space_group_name_H-M   'P 1'
#
loop_
_entity.id
_entity.type
_entity.pdbx_description
1 polymer ?
#
loop_
_entity_poly.entity_id
_entity_poly.type
_entity_poly.pdbx_seq_one_letter_code
_entity_poly.pdbx_strand_id
1 'polypeptide(L)'
;MTVVIIGSSGGGMATLGHSDPVELITTIHKELGRIPPSKDGFTNGVSYALFVSCSAAMDSVNPNRDVATLWTVGNFDGSEADAASTFQVKPVYTGLLKDVNQKVTEMEEHILAPAIRRKSSNINGMICISCDPSGVNCSSLTAAAEMNLSVTGSGGTSLSLATSLYEISLVGNAGGSVATTNYTKAVSYCYALANSWGPGQEYTPFSESLNGSKDAKKPGLGSILDACLPSFLAVGVACRLIDILSGSLRFSPMLSLLDDQFISQLKYQALPSVCAIVAATSLAPEHSSTAVMAAAVASMACWGSILSGLLAGWLVSLLLGRALFTCIKFNIPATMSNILVAGLLGLSVSFLFHCSGAVYVLSKCAEYIRIVIRASPV
;
A
#
# COMPACT_ATOMS: atom_id res chain seq x y z
N MET A 1 9.00 -17.35 -13.93
CA MET A 1 9.19 -16.06 -14.63
C MET A 1 9.79 -15.08 -13.66
N THR A 2 10.93 -14.48 -14.01
CA THR A 2 11.60 -13.55 -13.10
C THR A 2 11.56 -12.13 -13.63
N VAL A 3 11.57 -11.18 -12.69
CA VAL A 3 11.52 -9.76 -12.98
C VAL A 3 12.73 -9.07 -12.36
N VAL A 4 13.24 -8.07 -13.06
CA VAL A 4 14.26 -7.15 -12.56
C VAL A 4 13.60 -5.86 -12.09
N ILE A 5 14.02 -5.34 -10.95
CA ILE A 5 13.57 -4.04 -10.43
C ILE A 5 14.74 -3.06 -10.49
N ILE A 6 14.53 -1.93 -11.14
CA ILE A 6 15.45 -0.79 -11.08
C ILE A 6 14.70 0.46 -10.65
N GLY A 7 15.33 1.30 -9.84
CA GLY A 7 14.69 2.55 -9.50
C GLY A 7 15.25 3.29 -8.31
N SER A 8 14.48 4.28 -7.90
CA SER A 8 14.78 5.15 -6.78
C SER A 8 13.53 5.51 -6.01
N SER A 9 13.70 6.01 -4.78
CA SER A 9 12.62 6.63 -4.01
C SER A 9 12.22 8.02 -4.54
N GLY A 10 12.70 8.42 -5.73
CA GLY A 10 12.50 9.74 -6.29
C GLY A 10 11.07 10.06 -6.74
N GLY A 11 10.79 11.36 -6.89
CA GLY A 11 9.47 11.91 -7.15
C GLY A 11 8.52 11.86 -5.93
N GLY A 12 7.21 11.80 -6.20
CA GLY A 12 6.15 11.81 -5.17
C GLY A 12 6.13 10.64 -4.17
N MET A 13 7.03 9.66 -4.32
CA MET A 13 7.15 8.51 -3.42
C MET A 13 7.78 8.89 -2.07
N ALA A 14 8.83 9.73 -2.08
CA ALA A 14 9.47 10.22 -0.86
C ALA A 14 8.60 11.22 -0.09
N THR A 15 7.78 12.01 -0.80
CA THR A 15 6.98 13.10 -0.22
C THR A 15 5.78 12.62 0.60
N LEU A 16 5.31 11.38 0.37
CA LEU A 16 4.08 10.84 0.98
C LEU A 16 4.34 9.82 2.11
N GLY A 17 5.58 9.67 2.57
CA GLY A 17 5.93 8.77 3.68
C GLY A 17 5.81 7.27 3.37
N HIS A 18 5.56 6.90 2.11
CA HIS A 18 5.57 5.51 1.62
C HIS A 18 7.00 5.10 1.19
N SER A 19 7.98 5.44 2.02
CA SER A 19 9.40 5.46 1.69
C SER A 19 10.13 4.17 2.04
N ASP A 20 9.43 3.08 2.37
CA ASP A 20 10.07 1.81 2.71
C ASP A 20 10.36 0.98 1.45
N PRO A 21 11.62 0.95 0.97
CA PRO A 21 11.99 0.15 -0.20
C PRO A 21 11.87 -1.35 0.08
N VAL A 22 12.04 -1.77 1.33
CA VAL A 22 11.95 -3.18 1.74
C VAL A 22 10.51 -3.63 1.61
N GLU A 23 9.55 -2.85 2.13
CA GLU A 23 8.12 -3.15 1.98
C GLU A 23 7.71 -3.21 0.50
N LEU A 24 8.10 -2.23 -0.32
CA LEU A 24 7.74 -2.18 -1.74
C LEU A 24 8.27 -3.41 -2.50
N ILE A 25 9.58 -3.69 -2.41
CA ILE A 25 10.21 -4.78 -3.16
C ILE A 25 9.69 -6.14 -2.68
N THR A 26 9.46 -6.28 -1.36
CA THR A 26 8.86 -7.49 -0.78
C THR A 26 7.42 -7.68 -1.25
N THR A 27 6.63 -6.60 -1.33
CA THR A 27 5.25 -6.67 -1.81
C THR A 27 5.21 -7.06 -3.29
N ILE A 28 6.07 -6.46 -4.13
CA ILE A 28 6.20 -6.86 -5.54
C ILE A 28 6.57 -8.35 -5.65
N HIS A 29 7.53 -8.83 -4.86
CA HIS A 29 7.92 -10.24 -4.85
C HIS A 29 6.76 -11.17 -4.46
N LYS A 30 5.94 -10.79 -3.47
CA LYS A 30 4.75 -11.55 -3.07
C LYS A 30 3.68 -11.55 -4.15
N GLU A 31 3.41 -10.42 -4.78
CA GLU A 31 2.40 -10.30 -5.85
C GLU A 31 2.80 -11.09 -7.10
N LEU A 32 4.09 -11.09 -7.48
CA LEU A 32 4.60 -11.92 -8.57
C LEU A 32 4.38 -13.42 -8.28
N GLY A 33 4.46 -13.82 -7.01
CA GLY A 33 4.18 -15.19 -6.58
C GLY A 33 2.69 -15.59 -6.69
N ARG A 34 1.78 -14.65 -6.91
CA ARG A 34 0.34 -14.92 -7.17
C ARG A 34 0.04 -15.17 -8.64
N ILE A 35 1.01 -14.94 -9.53
CA ILE A 35 0.90 -15.30 -10.95
C ILE A 35 1.14 -16.81 -11.06
N PRO A 36 0.29 -17.58 -11.75
CA PRO A 36 0.49 -19.01 -11.91
C PRO A 36 1.86 -19.32 -12.54
N PRO A 37 2.57 -20.36 -12.08
CA PRO A 37 3.88 -20.67 -12.61
C PRO A 37 3.76 -21.09 -14.08
N SER A 38 4.75 -20.70 -14.90
CA SER A 38 4.91 -21.29 -16.23
C SER A 38 5.11 -22.80 -16.10
N LYS A 39 4.75 -23.56 -17.14
CA LYS A 39 4.86 -25.03 -17.21
C LYS A 39 6.28 -25.57 -16.89
N ASP A 40 7.28 -24.70 -16.89
CA ASP A 40 8.69 -25.02 -16.62
C ASP A 40 9.06 -25.08 -15.12
N GLY A 41 8.10 -24.96 -14.19
CA GLY A 41 8.33 -25.23 -12.76
C GLY A 41 9.16 -24.19 -11.99
N PHE A 42 9.49 -23.05 -12.61
CA PHE A 42 10.21 -21.95 -11.95
C PHE A 42 9.26 -21.10 -11.10
N THR A 43 9.68 -20.78 -9.87
CA THR A 43 9.01 -19.83 -8.98
C THR A 43 9.02 -18.43 -9.61
N ASN A 44 7.86 -17.78 -9.66
CA ASN A 44 7.73 -16.41 -10.17
C ASN A 44 8.22 -15.43 -9.12
N GLY A 45 9.08 -14.46 -9.45
CA GLY A 45 9.58 -13.53 -8.43
C GLY A 45 10.64 -12.55 -8.91
N VAL A 46 11.12 -11.74 -7.98
CA VAL A 46 12.21 -10.77 -8.22
C VAL A 46 13.56 -11.50 -8.21
N SER A 47 14.29 -11.45 -9.32
CA SER A 47 15.64 -12.04 -9.42
C SER A 47 16.74 -11.06 -9.07
N TYR A 48 16.60 -9.81 -9.54
CA TYR A 48 17.54 -8.73 -9.25
C TYR A 48 16.76 -7.47 -8.92
N ALA A 49 17.19 -6.75 -7.89
CA ALA A 49 16.70 -5.39 -7.62
C ALA A 49 17.88 -4.46 -7.35
N LEU A 50 17.86 -3.27 -7.94
CA LEU A 50 18.70 -2.13 -7.58
C LEU A 50 17.78 -0.95 -7.26
N PHE A 51 17.75 -0.55 -5.99
CA PHE A 51 16.87 0.52 -5.54
C PHE A 51 17.62 1.52 -4.66
N VAL A 52 17.59 2.79 -5.04
CA VAL A 52 18.21 3.88 -4.27
C VAL A 52 17.16 4.60 -3.44
N SER A 53 17.26 4.54 -2.12
CA SER A 53 16.40 5.32 -1.21
C SER A 53 17.15 6.54 -0.67
N CYS A 54 16.53 7.71 -0.74
CA CYS A 54 16.98 8.92 -0.06
C CYS A 54 15.98 9.32 1.02
N SER A 55 16.47 9.93 2.11
CA SER A 55 15.65 10.45 3.20
C SER A 55 14.86 11.71 2.81
N ALA A 56 15.34 12.46 1.81
CA ALA A 56 14.67 13.63 1.25
C ALA A 56 14.08 13.32 -0.13
N ALA A 57 13.11 14.14 -0.56
CA ALA A 57 12.55 14.05 -1.89
C ALA A 57 13.65 14.29 -2.95
N MET A 58 13.78 13.38 -3.91
CA MET A 58 14.82 13.48 -4.94
C MET A 58 14.70 14.74 -5.81
N ASP A 59 13.50 15.32 -5.87
CA ASP A 59 13.24 16.57 -6.62
C ASP A 59 13.92 17.79 -5.97
N SER A 60 14.25 17.72 -4.67
CA SER A 60 14.86 18.81 -3.89
C SER A 60 16.24 18.46 -3.33
N VAL A 61 16.78 17.32 -3.73
CA VAL A 61 17.98 16.72 -3.13
C VAL A 61 19.25 17.32 -3.72
N ASN A 62 20.24 17.52 -2.88
CA ASN A 62 21.58 17.94 -3.26
C ASN A 62 22.53 16.73 -3.27
N PRO A 63 23.08 16.34 -4.44
CA PRO A 63 23.94 15.17 -4.56
C PRO A 63 25.18 15.15 -3.67
N ASN A 64 25.65 16.32 -3.24
CA ASN A 64 26.87 16.47 -2.45
C ASN A 64 26.61 16.60 -0.94
N ARG A 65 25.35 16.65 -0.51
CA ARG A 65 24.99 16.85 0.90
C ARG A 65 24.09 15.74 1.42
N ASP A 66 23.20 15.25 0.59
CA ASP A 66 22.17 14.32 1.03
C ASP A 66 22.65 12.88 0.95
N VAL A 67 22.27 12.12 1.97
CA VAL A 67 22.65 10.72 2.14
C VAL A 67 21.60 9.83 1.48
N ALA A 68 22.06 8.82 0.77
CA ALA A 68 21.24 7.79 0.16
C ALA A 68 21.75 6.40 0.54
N THR A 69 20.84 5.43 0.49
CA THR A 69 21.11 4.01 0.72
C THR A 69 20.75 3.23 -0.52
N LEU A 70 21.69 2.39 -0.98
CA LEU A 70 21.48 1.41 -2.02
C LEU A 70 20.98 0.10 -1.43
N TRP A 71 19.82 -0.33 -1.89
CA TRP A 71 19.19 -1.60 -1.56
C TRP A 71 19.26 -2.54 -2.75
N THR A 72 19.59 -3.80 -2.48
CA THR A 72 19.68 -4.81 -3.52
C THR A 72 18.96 -6.10 -3.15
N VAL A 73 18.52 -6.84 -4.16
CA VAL A 73 18.00 -8.21 -4.07
C VAL A 73 18.69 -9.04 -5.12
N GLY A 74 19.17 -10.22 -4.77
CA GLY A 74 19.91 -11.11 -5.66
C GLY A 74 21.41 -11.12 -5.35
N ASN A 75 22.15 -12.01 -6.02
CA ASN A 75 23.57 -12.17 -5.75
C ASN A 75 24.39 -11.13 -6.52
N PHE A 76 24.73 -10.05 -5.83
CA PHE A 76 25.62 -9.00 -6.34
C PHE A 76 27.06 -9.12 -5.80
N ASP A 77 27.32 -10.09 -4.92
CA ASP A 77 28.63 -10.34 -4.32
C ASP A 77 29.49 -11.33 -5.13
N GLY A 78 29.00 -11.79 -6.29
CA GLY A 78 29.74 -12.66 -7.21
C GLY A 78 29.92 -14.10 -6.73
N SER A 79 29.27 -14.52 -5.64
CA SER A 79 29.27 -15.93 -5.23
C SER A 79 28.21 -16.69 -6.03
N GLU A 80 28.55 -17.80 -6.68
CA GLU A 80 27.55 -18.70 -7.29
C GLU A 80 26.85 -19.59 -6.24
N ALA A 81 26.71 -19.10 -5.00
CA ALA A 81 26.04 -19.82 -3.94
C ALA A 81 24.53 -19.52 -3.97
N ASP A 82 23.80 -20.49 -4.55
CA ASP A 82 22.39 -20.79 -4.38
C ASP A 82 21.39 -19.63 -4.51
N ALA A 83 20.93 -19.42 -5.74
CA ALA A 83 19.72 -18.66 -6.10
C ALA A 83 18.41 -19.18 -5.45
N ALA A 84 18.49 -20.15 -4.53
CA ALA A 84 17.37 -20.83 -3.89
C ALA A 84 17.21 -20.53 -2.39
N SER A 85 18.15 -19.88 -1.71
CA SER A 85 18.03 -19.66 -0.26
C SER A 85 17.74 -18.21 0.12
N THR A 86 16.43 -17.91 0.20
CA THR A 86 15.79 -16.77 0.88
C THR A 86 15.89 -15.41 0.17
N PHE A 87 14.77 -14.97 -0.42
CA PHE A 87 14.57 -13.59 -0.84
C PHE A 87 14.78 -12.65 0.36
N GLN A 88 15.76 -11.76 0.28
CA GLN A 88 16.03 -10.75 1.30
C GLN A 88 16.52 -9.46 0.62
N VAL A 89 15.90 -8.34 1.00
CA VAL A 89 16.34 -7.00 0.60
C VAL A 89 17.48 -6.57 1.52
N LYS A 90 18.68 -6.35 0.98
CA LYS A 90 19.87 -6.00 1.75
C LYS A 90 20.35 -4.58 1.44
N PRO A 91 20.71 -3.77 2.44
CA PRO A 91 21.41 -2.52 2.21
C PRO A 91 22.89 -2.82 1.90
N VAL A 92 23.38 -2.38 0.74
CA VAL A 92 24.76 -2.64 0.27
C VAL A 92 25.69 -1.49 0.60
N TYR A 93 25.21 -0.25 0.39
CA TYR A 93 26.03 0.94 0.58
C TYR A 93 25.17 2.11 1.05
N THR A 94 25.67 2.88 2.00
CA THR A 94 25.06 4.13 2.46
C THR A 94 26.12 5.22 2.44
N GLY A 95 25.84 6.33 1.76
CA GLY A 95 26.81 7.40 1.56
C GLY A 95 26.15 8.61 0.91
N LEU A 96 26.98 9.53 0.40
CA LEU A 96 26.47 10.65 -0.38
C LEU A 96 25.80 10.14 -1.65
N LEU A 97 24.74 10.82 -2.09
CA LEU A 97 24.00 10.40 -3.29
C LEU A 97 24.91 10.28 -4.52
N LYS A 98 25.91 11.16 -4.67
CA LYS A 98 26.88 11.07 -5.77
C LYS A 98 27.65 9.74 -5.75
N ASP A 99 28.13 9.34 -4.59
CA ASP A 99 28.93 8.11 -4.41
C ASP A 99 28.04 6.87 -4.60
N VAL A 100 26.81 6.94 -4.10
CA VAL A 100 25.78 5.90 -4.29
C VAL A 100 25.45 5.75 -5.77
N ASN A 101 25.21 6.84 -6.50
CA ASN A 101 24.91 6.81 -7.93
C ASN A 101 26.06 6.20 -8.74
N GLN A 102 27.30 6.58 -8.43
CA GLN A 102 28.47 5.96 -9.07
C GLN A 102 28.51 4.45 -8.80
N LYS A 103 28.23 4.02 -7.57
CA LYS A 103 28.20 2.60 -7.23
C LYS A 103 27.10 1.84 -7.97
N VAL A 104 25.93 2.45 -8.14
CA VAL A 104 24.83 1.86 -8.90
C VAL A 104 25.21 1.71 -10.36
N THR A 105 25.83 2.73 -10.98
CA THR A 105 26.32 2.64 -12.37
C THR A 105 27.29 1.48 -12.55
N GLU A 106 28.25 1.30 -11.63
CA GLU A 106 29.16 0.15 -11.66
C GLU A 106 28.40 -1.19 -11.60
N MET A 107 27.41 -1.31 -10.72
CA MET A 107 26.63 -2.55 -10.57
C MET A 107 25.69 -2.82 -11.76
N GLU A 108 25.13 -1.76 -12.35
CA GLU A 108 24.34 -1.82 -13.58
C GLU A 108 25.17 -2.37 -14.75
N GLU A 109 26.35 -1.79 -14.97
CA GLU A 109 27.23 -2.15 -16.09
C GLU A 109 27.85 -3.54 -15.93
N HIS A 110 28.32 -3.90 -14.73
CA HIS A 110 29.09 -5.12 -14.52
C HIS A 110 28.24 -6.35 -14.14
N ILE A 111 27.07 -6.16 -13.52
CA ILE A 111 26.28 -7.27 -12.99
C ILE A 111 24.91 -7.34 -13.65
N LEU A 112 24.14 -6.25 -13.59
CA LEU A 112 22.73 -6.28 -13.96
C LEU A 112 22.51 -6.40 -15.47
N ALA A 113 23.13 -5.52 -16.27
CA ALA A 113 22.99 -5.56 -17.73
C ALA A 113 23.51 -6.88 -18.33
N PRO A 114 24.66 -7.44 -17.89
CA PRO A 114 25.09 -8.77 -18.32
C PRO A 114 24.16 -9.90 -17.85
N ALA A 115 23.52 -9.79 -16.67
CA ALA A 115 22.55 -10.77 -16.21
C ALA A 115 21.26 -10.75 -17.04
N ILE A 116 20.80 -9.57 -17.47
CA ILE A 116 19.65 -9.41 -18.37
C ILE A 116 19.94 -10.02 -19.75
N ARG A 117 21.13 -9.78 -20.31
CA ARG A 117 21.53 -10.33 -21.61
C ARG A 117 21.72 -11.86 -21.60
N ARG A 118 21.99 -12.46 -20.44
CA ARG A 118 22.12 -13.91 -20.32
C ARG A 118 20.76 -14.59 -20.46
N LYS A 119 20.53 -15.30 -21.57
CA LYS A 119 19.32 -16.11 -21.79
C LYS A 119 19.03 -17.14 -20.68
N SER A 120 20.04 -17.54 -19.90
CA SER A 120 19.88 -18.49 -18.79
C SER A 120 19.18 -17.89 -17.56
N SER A 121 19.05 -16.56 -17.45
CA SER A 121 18.48 -15.91 -16.26
C SER A 121 16.95 -15.97 -16.19
N ASN A 122 16.28 -16.42 -17.25
CA ASN A 122 14.82 -16.54 -17.37
C ASN A 122 14.06 -15.27 -16.92
N ILE A 123 14.66 -14.11 -17.19
CA ILE A 123 14.08 -12.78 -16.92
C ILE A 123 13.09 -12.47 -18.03
N ASN A 124 11.84 -12.22 -17.67
CA ASN A 124 10.74 -11.98 -18.62
C ASN A 124 10.17 -10.56 -18.53
N GLY A 125 10.61 -9.77 -17.55
CA GLY A 125 10.15 -8.40 -17.41
C GLY A 125 11.04 -7.54 -16.54
N MET A 126 10.79 -6.23 -16.61
CA MET A 126 11.48 -5.21 -15.83
C MET A 126 10.47 -4.23 -15.23
N ILE A 127 10.66 -3.88 -13.96
CA ILE A 127 9.91 -2.86 -13.24
C ILE A 127 10.82 -1.66 -12.98
N CYS A 128 10.49 -0.52 -13.56
CA CYS A 128 11.23 0.73 -13.42
C CYS A 128 10.49 1.70 -12.48
N ILE A 129 11.06 2.04 -11.33
CA ILE A 129 10.42 2.93 -10.35
C ILE A 129 11.20 4.23 -10.29
N SER A 130 10.68 5.30 -10.89
CA SER A 130 11.38 6.61 -10.90
C SER A 130 12.85 6.47 -11.34
N CYS A 131 13.07 5.75 -12.45
CA CYS A 131 14.40 5.52 -13.01
C CYS A 131 14.94 6.78 -13.69
N ASP A 132 16.27 6.89 -13.78
CA ASP A 132 16.97 7.89 -14.60
C ASP A 132 17.46 7.21 -15.89
N PRO A 133 16.75 7.37 -17.02
CA PRO A 133 17.12 6.71 -18.26
C PRO A 133 18.36 7.32 -18.93
N SER A 134 18.72 8.56 -18.60
CA SER A 134 19.85 9.26 -19.21
C SER A 134 21.18 9.09 -18.49
N GLY A 135 21.13 8.71 -17.20
CA GLY A 135 22.30 8.55 -16.35
C GLY A 135 22.41 7.13 -15.83
N VAL A 136 21.99 6.94 -14.58
CA VAL A 136 22.33 5.75 -13.78
C VAL A 136 21.74 4.45 -14.36
N ASN A 137 20.54 4.49 -14.94
CA ASN A 137 19.82 3.28 -15.37
C ASN A 137 19.96 2.94 -16.87
N CYS A 138 20.84 3.63 -17.61
CA CYS A 138 20.93 3.50 -19.07
C CYS A 138 21.32 2.10 -19.53
N SER A 139 22.26 1.45 -18.83
CA SER A 139 22.80 0.14 -19.19
C SER A 139 21.75 -0.96 -19.08
N SER A 140 20.95 -0.95 -18.01
CA SER A 140 19.88 -1.94 -17.80
C SER A 140 18.71 -1.75 -18.78
N LEU A 141 18.36 -0.49 -19.08
CA LEU A 141 17.32 -0.17 -20.07
C LEU A 141 17.73 -0.60 -21.48
N THR A 142 19.00 -0.37 -21.85
CA THR A 142 19.55 -0.81 -23.14
C THR A 142 19.50 -2.33 -23.27
N ALA A 143 19.93 -3.05 -22.22
CA ALA A 143 19.88 -4.51 -22.20
C ALA A 143 18.43 -5.04 -22.27
N ALA A 144 17.47 -4.36 -21.64
CA ALA A 144 16.07 -4.73 -21.71
C ALA A 144 15.46 -4.52 -23.10
N ALA A 145 15.86 -3.46 -23.81
CA ALA A 145 15.46 -3.22 -25.19
C ALA A 145 16.02 -4.29 -26.14
N GLU A 146 17.32 -4.60 -26.03
CA GLU A 146 17.97 -5.66 -26.83
C GLU A 146 17.27 -7.03 -26.65
N MET A 147 16.85 -7.33 -25.43
CA MET A 147 16.19 -8.60 -25.07
C MET A 147 14.67 -8.57 -25.25
N ASN A 148 14.09 -7.45 -25.71
CA ASN A 148 12.65 -7.24 -25.86
C ASN A 148 11.84 -7.59 -24.60
N LEU A 149 12.33 -7.16 -23.43
CA LEU A 149 11.62 -7.38 -22.16
C LEU A 149 10.38 -6.49 -22.05
N SER A 150 9.32 -7.02 -21.46
CA SER A 150 8.18 -6.22 -21.04
C SER A 150 8.58 -5.30 -19.88
N VAL A 151 8.45 -3.99 -20.06
CA VAL A 151 8.82 -2.98 -19.08
C VAL A 151 7.56 -2.35 -18.50
N THR A 152 7.43 -2.30 -17.19
CA THR A 152 6.37 -1.53 -16.50
C THR A 152 6.99 -0.69 -15.39
N GLY A 153 6.23 0.17 -14.71
CA GLY A 153 6.86 1.02 -13.70
C GLY A 153 6.06 2.21 -13.19
N SER A 154 6.75 3.17 -12.58
CA SER A 154 6.24 4.50 -12.23
C SER A 154 7.20 5.59 -12.68
N GLY A 155 6.68 6.81 -12.82
CA GLY A 155 7.43 7.96 -13.34
C GLY A 155 7.14 8.18 -14.81
N GLY A 156 5.98 8.77 -15.11
CA GLY A 156 5.50 8.94 -16.49
C GLY A 156 6.54 9.60 -17.41
N THR A 157 7.20 10.66 -16.93
CA THR A 157 8.24 11.37 -17.68
C THR A 157 9.49 10.52 -17.93
N SER A 158 9.96 9.78 -16.91
CA SER A 158 11.16 8.95 -17.06
C SER A 158 10.90 7.73 -17.94
N LEU A 159 9.73 7.09 -17.82
CA LEU A 159 9.33 5.98 -18.68
C LEU A 159 9.10 6.41 -20.13
N SER A 160 8.48 7.59 -20.36
CA SER A 160 8.34 8.12 -21.72
C SER A 160 9.70 8.42 -22.34
N LEU A 161 10.63 8.97 -21.55
CA LEU A 161 11.98 9.24 -22.01
C LEU A 161 12.73 7.93 -22.33
N ALA A 162 12.65 6.92 -21.44
CA ALA A 162 13.22 5.59 -21.68
C ALA A 162 12.66 4.95 -22.96
N THR A 163 11.34 5.04 -23.18
CA THR A 163 10.67 4.53 -24.39
C THR A 163 11.16 5.27 -25.64
N SER A 164 11.35 6.59 -25.58
CA SER A 164 11.83 7.37 -26.72
C SER A 164 13.31 7.15 -27.05
N LEU A 165 14.15 6.85 -26.05
CA LEU A 165 15.58 6.69 -26.22
C LEU A 165 15.98 5.27 -26.64
N TYR A 166 15.29 4.26 -26.10
CA TYR A 166 15.69 2.86 -26.23
C TYR A 166 14.64 1.96 -26.88
N GLU A 167 13.48 2.52 -27.29
CA GLU A 167 12.38 1.76 -27.90
C GLU A 167 11.89 0.56 -27.05
N ILE A 168 11.90 0.72 -25.71
CA ILE A 168 11.46 -0.33 -24.78
C ILE A 168 9.98 -0.69 -24.95
N SER A 169 9.65 -1.98 -24.76
CA SER A 169 8.27 -2.46 -24.78
C SER A 169 7.56 -2.10 -23.47
N LEU A 170 7.02 -0.89 -23.40
CA LEU A 170 6.28 -0.40 -22.24
C LEU A 170 4.89 -1.06 -22.17
N VAL A 171 4.61 -1.74 -21.06
CA VAL A 171 3.36 -2.47 -20.81
C VAL A 171 2.58 -1.91 -19.62
N GLY A 172 1.30 -1.66 -19.88
CA GLY A 172 0.33 -1.18 -18.90
C GLY A 172 0.51 0.28 -18.47
N ASN A 173 -0.52 0.80 -17.80
CA ASN A 173 -0.47 2.15 -17.23
C ASN A 173 0.36 2.12 -15.95
N ALA A 174 1.55 2.71 -16.05
CA ALA A 174 2.51 2.92 -15.00
C ALA A 174 1.85 3.46 -13.72
N GLY A 175 2.13 2.84 -12.57
CA GLY A 175 1.64 3.28 -11.27
C GLY A 175 1.94 4.76 -11.06
N GLY A 176 0.91 5.56 -10.75
CA GLY A 176 1.10 6.99 -10.47
C GLY A 176 2.08 7.21 -9.32
N SER A 177 2.97 8.18 -9.46
CA SER A 177 4.00 8.47 -8.43
C SER A 177 3.42 9.10 -7.16
N VAL A 178 2.18 9.61 -7.22
CA VAL A 178 1.48 10.33 -6.13
C VAL A 178 0.14 9.68 -5.77
N ALA A 179 -0.19 9.76 -4.48
CA ALA A 179 -1.41 9.22 -3.86
C ALA A 179 -1.66 7.73 -4.17
N THR A 180 -0.59 6.95 -4.30
CA THR A 180 -0.60 5.49 -4.51
C THR A 180 0.09 4.78 -3.34
N THR A 181 -0.39 3.60 -2.96
CA THR A 181 0.23 2.76 -1.92
C THR A 181 1.22 1.77 -2.56
N ASN A 182 2.14 1.22 -1.75
CA ASN A 182 3.06 0.17 -2.18
C ASN A 182 2.32 -1.05 -2.76
N TYR A 183 1.21 -1.43 -2.14
CA TYR A 183 0.33 -2.49 -2.65
C TYR A 183 -0.28 -2.14 -4.00
N THR A 184 -0.92 -0.97 -4.16
CA THR A 184 -1.53 -0.58 -5.44
C THR A 184 -0.50 -0.57 -6.57
N LYS A 185 0.73 -0.11 -6.30
CA LYS A 185 1.84 -0.15 -7.26
C LYS A 185 2.19 -1.60 -7.62
N ALA A 186 2.41 -2.46 -6.63
CA ALA A 186 2.78 -3.86 -6.85
C ALA A 186 1.73 -4.62 -7.67
N VAL A 187 0.45 -4.50 -7.32
CA VAL A 187 -0.68 -5.10 -8.05
C VAL A 187 -0.73 -4.59 -9.50
N SER A 188 -0.55 -3.28 -9.70
CA SER A 188 -0.59 -2.68 -11.04
C SER A 188 0.56 -3.18 -11.93
N TYR A 189 1.78 -3.28 -11.39
CA TYR A 189 2.94 -3.79 -12.12
C TYR A 189 2.78 -5.26 -12.47
N CYS A 190 2.34 -6.08 -11.51
CA CYS A 190 2.15 -7.51 -11.72
C CYS A 190 1.05 -7.77 -12.74
N TYR A 191 -0.06 -7.05 -12.67
CA TYR A 191 -1.14 -7.14 -13.66
C TYR A 191 -0.67 -6.75 -15.06
N ALA A 192 0.09 -5.66 -15.19
CA ALA A 192 0.61 -5.19 -16.49
C ALA A 192 1.54 -6.21 -17.15
N LEU A 193 2.47 -6.79 -16.37
CA LEU A 193 3.39 -7.84 -16.84
C LEU A 193 2.66 -9.15 -17.16
N ALA A 194 1.77 -9.58 -16.28
CA ALA A 194 0.94 -10.77 -16.51
C ALA A 194 0.15 -10.67 -17.83
N ASN A 195 -0.44 -9.50 -18.10
CA ASN A 195 -1.20 -9.27 -19.33
C ASN A 195 -0.30 -9.23 -20.57
N SER A 196 0.96 -8.80 -20.47
CA SER A 196 1.89 -8.79 -21.61
C SER A 196 2.47 -10.17 -21.93
N TRP A 197 2.56 -11.06 -20.94
CA TRP A 197 3.07 -12.42 -21.14
C TRP A 197 2.08 -13.38 -21.82
N GLY A 198 0.82 -12.98 -21.99
CA GLY A 198 -0.17 -13.68 -22.82
C GLY A 198 -1.08 -14.66 -22.07
N PRO A 199 -1.91 -15.42 -22.82
CA PRO A 199 -2.97 -16.25 -22.25
C PRO A 199 -2.40 -17.41 -21.41
N GLY A 200 -2.89 -17.54 -20.18
CA GLY A 200 -2.43 -18.55 -19.20
C GLY A 200 -1.58 -18.00 -18.05
N GLN A 201 -1.23 -16.72 -18.09
CA GLN A 201 -0.50 -15.99 -17.02
C GLN A 201 -1.41 -14.99 -16.30
N GLU A 202 -2.71 -15.30 -16.15
CA GLU A 202 -3.66 -14.37 -15.54
C GLU A 202 -3.33 -14.11 -14.07
N TYR A 203 -3.10 -12.83 -13.76
CA TYR A 203 -2.85 -12.39 -12.39
C TYR A 203 -4.16 -12.28 -11.63
N THR A 204 -4.26 -13.01 -10.52
CA THR A 204 -5.36 -12.91 -9.56
C THR A 204 -4.84 -12.50 -8.19
N PRO A 205 -5.11 -11.28 -7.70
CA PRO A 205 -4.59 -10.80 -6.42
C PRO A 205 -5.17 -11.56 -5.20
N PHE A 206 -6.24 -12.34 -5.41
CA PHE A 206 -6.90 -13.13 -4.36
C PHE A 206 -6.37 -14.56 -4.24
N SER A 207 -5.47 -14.98 -5.12
CA SER A 207 -4.82 -16.30 -5.01
C SER A 207 -3.76 -16.28 -3.92
N GLU A 208 -3.54 -17.42 -3.26
CA GLU A 208 -2.40 -17.58 -2.37
C GLU A 208 -1.09 -17.36 -3.15
N SER A 209 -0.17 -16.62 -2.55
CA SER A 209 1.16 -16.40 -3.12
C SER A 209 2.04 -17.63 -2.92
N LEU A 210 2.66 -18.11 -4.00
CA LEU A 210 3.60 -19.23 -3.99
C LEU A 210 4.94 -18.88 -3.33
N ASN A 211 5.23 -17.60 -3.10
CA ASN A 211 6.50 -17.12 -2.53
C ASN A 211 6.50 -17.00 -1.00
N GLY A 212 5.56 -17.65 -0.32
CA GLY A 212 5.65 -17.85 1.12
C GLY A 212 5.22 -16.65 1.97
N SER A 213 3.96 -16.70 2.39
CA SER A 213 3.54 -16.67 3.80
C SER A 213 2.04 -16.92 3.76
N LYS A 214 1.52 -17.91 4.50
CA LYS A 214 0.06 -18.02 4.71
C LYS A 214 -0.43 -16.62 5.07
N ASP A 215 -1.39 -16.09 4.31
CA ASP A 215 -1.93 -14.75 4.55
C ASP A 215 -2.17 -14.60 6.05
N ALA A 216 -1.65 -13.52 6.63
CA ALA A 216 -1.67 -13.31 8.07
C ALA A 216 -3.10 -13.53 8.57
N LYS A 217 -3.26 -14.42 9.57
CA LYS A 217 -4.57 -14.77 10.10
C LYS A 217 -5.30 -13.49 10.47
N LYS A 218 -6.45 -13.24 9.83
CA LYS A 218 -7.22 -12.02 10.06
C LYS A 218 -7.49 -11.85 11.55
N PRO A 219 -7.25 -10.67 12.13
CA PRO A 219 -7.42 -10.45 13.56
C PRO A 219 -8.86 -10.69 13.97
N GLY A 220 -9.05 -11.29 15.15
CA GLY A 220 -10.38 -11.42 15.75
C GLY A 220 -10.91 -10.07 16.22
N LEU A 221 -12.23 -9.98 16.42
CA LEU A 221 -12.89 -8.77 16.92
C LEU A 221 -12.29 -8.23 18.23
N GLY A 222 -11.82 -9.13 19.12
CA GLY A 222 -11.16 -8.74 20.37
C GLY A 222 -9.91 -7.88 20.13
N SER A 223 -9.03 -8.30 19.22
CA SER A 223 -7.81 -7.54 18.90
C SER A 223 -8.11 -6.17 18.27
N ILE A 224 -9.18 -6.07 17.46
CA ILE A 224 -9.63 -4.81 16.87
C ILE A 224 -10.15 -3.86 17.96
N LEU A 225 -10.92 -4.40 18.92
CA LEU A 225 -11.44 -3.63 20.05
C LEU A 225 -10.32 -3.19 20.99
N ASP A 226 -9.32 -4.03 21.24
CA ASP A 226 -8.14 -3.69 22.04
C ASP A 226 -7.37 -2.53 21.43
N ALA A 227 -7.23 -2.49 20.10
CA ALA A 227 -6.64 -1.37 19.38
C ALA A 227 -7.46 -0.08 19.49
N CYS A 228 -8.78 -0.15 19.75
CA CYS A 228 -9.65 1.00 19.96
C CYS A 228 -9.66 1.53 21.41
N LEU A 229 -9.12 0.77 22.38
CA LEU A 229 -9.13 1.14 23.81
C LEU A 229 -8.56 2.53 24.11
N PRO A 230 -7.42 2.97 23.54
CA PRO A 230 -6.90 4.31 23.81
C PRO A 230 -7.88 5.43 23.46
N SER A 231 -8.63 5.28 22.35
CA SER A 231 -9.63 6.24 21.94
C SER A 231 -10.88 6.19 22.84
N PHE A 232 -11.31 5.00 23.27
CA PHE A 232 -12.39 4.88 24.24
C PHE A 232 -12.05 5.55 25.57
N LEU A 233 -10.83 5.32 26.07
CA LEU A 233 -10.33 5.94 27.29
C LEU A 233 -10.27 7.46 27.15
N ALA A 234 -9.71 7.97 26.05
CA ALA A 234 -9.58 9.40 25.79
C ALA A 234 -10.95 10.10 25.74
N VAL A 235 -11.93 9.53 25.04
CA VAL A 235 -13.31 10.06 24.99
C VAL A 235 -13.96 10.01 26.36
N GLY A 236 -13.78 8.92 27.12
CA GLY A 236 -14.30 8.78 28.48
C GLY A 236 -13.74 9.84 29.44
N VAL A 237 -12.42 10.05 29.43
CA VAL A 237 -11.73 11.06 30.24
C VAL A 237 -12.15 12.47 29.82
N ALA A 238 -12.21 12.75 28.51
CA ALA A 238 -12.64 14.04 27.99
C ALA A 238 -14.07 14.39 28.42
N CYS A 239 -15.03 13.45 28.28
CA CYS A 239 -16.38 13.67 28.76
C CYS A 239 -16.42 13.95 30.26
N ARG A 240 -15.66 13.21 31.08
CA ARG A 240 -15.61 13.44 32.53
C ARG A 240 -15.00 14.78 32.90
N LEU A 241 -13.95 15.21 32.20
CA LEU A 241 -13.33 16.52 32.43
C LEU A 241 -14.31 17.64 32.09
N ILE A 242 -15.04 17.53 30.98
CA ILE A 242 -16.07 18.49 30.59
C ILE A 242 -17.16 18.53 31.67
N ASP A 243 -17.71 17.39 32.10
CA ASP A 243 -18.74 17.33 33.15
C ASP A 243 -18.28 18.04 34.44
N ILE A 244 -17.01 17.89 34.83
CA ILE A 244 -16.42 18.54 36.02
C ILE A 244 -16.26 20.05 35.80
N LEU A 245 -15.74 20.48 34.66
CA LEU A 245 -15.52 21.89 34.30
C LEU A 245 -16.85 22.64 34.18
N SER A 246 -17.84 22.06 33.50
CA SER A 246 -19.19 22.59 33.36
C SER A 246 -19.93 22.63 34.70
N GLY A 247 -19.67 21.68 35.60
CA GLY A 247 -20.14 21.71 36.98
C GLY A 247 -19.57 22.89 37.78
N SER A 248 -18.35 23.33 37.48
CA SER A 248 -17.67 24.44 38.15
C SER A 248 -17.98 25.82 37.55
N LEU A 249 -18.35 25.93 36.27
CA LEU A 249 -18.63 27.18 35.54
C LEU A 249 -20.12 27.37 35.21
N ARG A 250 -21.03 27.14 36.18
CA ARG A 250 -22.49 27.32 36.03
C ARG A 250 -22.97 28.78 35.87
N PHE A 251 -22.40 29.54 34.93
CA PHE A 251 -22.71 30.96 34.74
C PHE A 251 -23.58 31.27 33.52
N SER A 252 -23.82 30.34 32.58
CA SER A 252 -24.75 30.58 31.47
C SER A 252 -25.43 29.33 30.87
N PRO A 253 -26.73 29.39 30.52
CA PRO A 253 -27.47 28.30 29.87
C PRO A 253 -27.03 28.03 28.42
N MET A 254 -26.30 28.96 27.80
CA MET A 254 -25.72 28.78 26.46
C MET A 254 -24.54 27.79 26.49
N LEU A 255 -23.74 27.82 27.56
CA LEU A 255 -22.56 26.96 27.71
C LEU A 255 -22.95 25.49 27.88
N SER A 256 -24.01 25.20 28.64
CA SER A 256 -24.51 23.83 28.81
C SER A 256 -25.00 23.19 27.51
N LEU A 257 -25.60 23.96 26.61
CA LEU A 257 -26.03 23.46 25.29
C LEU A 257 -24.85 23.11 24.38
N LEU A 258 -23.77 23.90 24.45
CA LEU A 258 -22.54 23.64 23.68
C LEU A 258 -21.81 22.40 24.22
N ASP A 259 -21.78 22.23 25.54
CA ASP A 259 -21.19 21.05 26.20
C ASP A 259 -21.93 19.77 25.81
N ASP A 260 -23.27 19.78 25.83
CA ASP A 260 -24.09 18.63 25.44
C ASP A 260 -23.92 18.27 23.95
N GLN A 261 -23.84 19.27 23.07
CA GLN A 261 -23.57 19.05 21.65
C GLN A 261 -22.17 18.46 21.43
N PHE A 262 -21.16 18.98 22.12
CA PHE A 262 -19.79 18.49 22.00
C PHE A 262 -19.63 17.06 22.53
N ILE A 263 -20.21 16.76 23.69
CA ILE A 263 -20.24 15.40 24.26
C ILE A 263 -20.97 14.42 23.33
N SER A 264 -22.09 14.86 22.73
CA SER A 264 -22.85 14.08 21.75
C SER A 264 -22.00 13.74 20.51
N GLN A 265 -21.30 14.73 19.94
CA GLN A 265 -20.38 14.52 18.82
C GLN A 265 -19.26 13.54 19.17
N LEU A 266 -18.64 13.69 20.35
CA LEU A 266 -17.55 12.82 20.80
C LEU A 266 -18.00 11.35 20.93
N LYS A 267 -19.18 11.13 21.53
CA LYS A 267 -19.70 9.78 21.77
C LYS A 267 -20.27 9.11 20.52
N TYR A 268 -21.02 9.86 19.71
CA TYR A 268 -21.83 9.29 18.63
C TYR A 268 -21.22 9.41 17.24
N GLN A 269 -20.26 10.31 17.03
CA GLN A 269 -19.54 10.47 15.76
C GLN A 269 -18.09 9.97 15.86
N ALA A 270 -17.34 10.38 16.90
CA ALA A 270 -15.91 10.08 16.96
C ALA A 270 -15.65 8.59 17.23
N LEU A 271 -16.33 7.97 18.20
CA LEU A 271 -16.10 6.56 18.54
C LEU A 271 -16.43 5.59 17.40
N PRO A 272 -17.59 5.67 16.72
CA PRO A 272 -17.87 4.80 15.57
C PRO A 272 -16.88 5.00 14.43
N SER A 273 -16.41 6.23 14.21
CA SER A 273 -15.43 6.53 13.16
C SER A 273 -14.08 5.90 13.42
N VAL A 274 -13.57 6.00 14.66
CA VAL A 274 -12.34 5.31 15.07
C VAL A 274 -12.50 3.80 14.88
N CYS A 275 -13.61 3.22 15.32
CA CYS A 275 -13.85 1.79 15.20
C CYS A 275 -13.91 1.32 13.75
N ALA A 276 -14.52 2.10 12.85
CA ALA A 276 -14.55 1.80 11.42
C ALA A 276 -13.14 1.84 10.81
N ILE A 277 -12.35 2.87 11.13
CA ILE A 277 -10.99 3.04 10.63
C ILE A 277 -10.10 1.89 11.12
N VAL A 278 -10.09 1.62 12.43
CA VAL A 278 -9.28 0.55 13.03
C VAL A 278 -9.70 -0.83 12.51
N ALA A 279 -11.00 -1.09 12.35
CA ALA A 279 -11.46 -2.34 11.76
C ALA A 279 -10.97 -2.49 10.30
N ALA A 280 -11.07 -1.43 9.49
CA ALA A 280 -10.63 -1.47 8.10
C ALA A 280 -9.11 -1.67 7.98
N THR A 281 -8.30 -0.93 8.74
CA THR A 281 -6.84 -1.03 8.68
C THR A 281 -6.31 -2.33 9.27
N SER A 282 -6.96 -2.89 10.30
CA SER A 282 -6.57 -4.18 10.89
C SER A 282 -6.86 -5.35 9.95
N LEU A 283 -7.95 -5.27 9.18
CA LEU A 283 -8.39 -6.34 8.28
C LEU A 283 -7.76 -6.24 6.88
N ALA A 284 -7.34 -5.05 6.48
CA ALA A 284 -6.73 -4.75 5.17
C ALA A 284 -5.48 -3.86 5.33
N PRO A 285 -4.42 -4.34 6.00
CA PRO A 285 -3.23 -3.53 6.29
C PRO A 285 -2.50 -3.05 5.03
N GLU A 286 -2.53 -3.85 3.97
CA GLU A 286 -1.87 -3.58 2.68
C GLU A 286 -2.36 -2.30 1.99
N HIS A 287 -3.60 -1.89 2.28
CA HIS A 287 -4.23 -0.71 1.70
C HIS A 287 -4.19 0.54 2.60
N SER A 288 -3.47 0.47 3.73
CA SER A 288 -3.31 1.49 4.80
C SER A 288 -4.04 2.83 4.57
N SER A 289 -3.48 3.75 3.79
CA SER A 289 -4.03 5.10 3.59
C SER A 289 -5.40 5.12 2.88
N THR A 290 -5.59 4.26 1.88
CA THR A 290 -6.88 4.11 1.18
C THR A 290 -7.95 3.51 2.09
N ALA A 291 -7.57 2.55 2.95
CA ALA A 291 -8.48 1.94 3.93
C ALA A 291 -8.97 2.98 4.97
N VAL A 292 -8.06 3.81 5.49
CA VAL A 292 -8.40 4.89 6.44
C VAL A 292 -9.41 5.86 5.82
N MET A 293 -9.16 6.34 4.60
CA MET A 293 -10.04 7.30 3.94
C MET A 293 -11.41 6.69 3.62
N ALA A 294 -11.46 5.48 3.07
CA ALA A 294 -12.73 4.79 2.79
C ALA A 294 -13.56 4.56 4.04
N ALA A 295 -12.92 4.12 5.14
CA ALA A 295 -13.60 3.88 6.40
C ALA A 295 -14.09 5.17 7.06
N ALA A 296 -13.34 6.26 6.96
CA ALA A 296 -13.77 7.57 7.49
C ALA A 296 -15.00 8.11 6.76
N VAL A 297 -15.07 7.94 5.43
CA VAL A 297 -16.27 8.33 4.67
C VAL A 297 -17.44 7.37 4.97
N ALA A 298 -17.18 6.07 5.09
CA ALA A 298 -18.18 5.08 5.44
C ALA A 298 -18.80 5.31 6.83
N SER A 299 -18.01 5.76 7.81
CA SER A 299 -18.47 5.97 9.18
C SER A 299 -19.43 7.15 9.34
N MET A 300 -19.54 8.04 8.36
CA MET A 300 -20.48 9.17 8.41
C MET A 300 -21.94 8.74 8.59
N ALA A 301 -22.33 7.58 8.07
CA ALA A 301 -23.66 7.02 8.27
C ALA A 301 -23.82 6.28 9.61
N CYS A 302 -22.74 5.99 10.33
CA CYS A 302 -22.72 5.14 11.54
C CYS A 302 -23.05 5.90 12.83
N TRP A 303 -23.89 6.94 12.76
CA TRP A 303 -24.18 7.80 13.90
C TRP A 303 -24.80 6.98 15.04
N GLY A 304 -24.17 7.06 16.21
CA GLY A 304 -24.75 6.51 17.44
C GLY A 304 -24.36 5.08 17.80
N SER A 305 -23.72 4.31 16.92
CA SER A 305 -23.41 2.89 17.19
C SER A 305 -21.97 2.49 16.83
N ILE A 306 -21.23 2.04 17.86
CA ILE A 306 -19.88 1.46 17.72
C ILE A 306 -19.93 0.20 16.85
N LEU A 307 -21.00 -0.60 16.99
CA LEU A 307 -21.16 -1.86 16.26
C LEU A 307 -21.37 -1.60 14.76
N SER A 308 -22.09 -0.54 14.39
CA SER A 308 -22.18 -0.11 12.99
C SER A 308 -20.84 0.38 12.45
N GLY A 309 -20.04 1.08 13.26
CA GLY A 309 -18.68 1.47 12.87
C GLY A 309 -17.81 0.26 12.54
N LEU A 310 -17.77 -0.75 13.42
CA LEU A 310 -17.01 -1.99 13.19
C LEU A 310 -17.49 -2.74 11.94
N LEU A 311 -18.80 -2.86 11.74
CA LEU A 311 -19.36 -3.53 10.57
C LEU A 311 -19.07 -2.77 9.27
N ALA A 312 -19.13 -1.44 9.29
CA ALA A 312 -18.78 -0.60 8.14
C ALA A 312 -17.30 -0.76 7.77
N GLY A 313 -16.41 -0.73 8.76
CA GLY A 313 -14.97 -0.98 8.55
C GLY A 313 -14.69 -2.38 8.00
N TRP A 314 -15.38 -3.41 8.51
CA TRP A 314 -15.30 -4.77 7.98
C TRP A 314 -15.74 -4.86 6.51
N LEU A 315 -16.88 -4.22 6.17
CA LEU A 315 -17.41 -4.25 4.82
C LEU A 315 -16.51 -3.48 3.84
N VAL A 316 -15.96 -2.34 4.26
CA VAL A 316 -14.92 -1.61 3.50
C VAL A 316 -13.73 -2.52 3.23
N SER A 317 -13.18 -3.19 4.26
CA SER A 317 -12.00 -4.05 4.12
C SER A 317 -12.19 -5.18 3.09
N LEU A 318 -13.40 -5.75 3.01
CA LEU A 318 -13.73 -6.84 2.10
C LEU A 318 -13.91 -6.38 0.65
N LEU A 319 -14.39 -5.15 0.45
CA LEU A 319 -14.62 -4.59 -0.88
C LEU A 319 -13.40 -3.87 -1.44
N LEU A 320 -12.47 -3.41 -0.60
CA LEU A 320 -11.34 -2.58 -0.98
C LEU A 320 -10.47 -3.22 -2.07
N GLY A 321 -10.00 -4.45 -1.85
CA GLY A 321 -9.18 -5.17 -2.82
C GLY A 321 -9.92 -5.47 -4.13
N ARG A 322 -11.22 -5.79 -4.05
CA ARG A 322 -12.07 -6.04 -5.23
C ARG A 322 -12.29 -4.78 -6.06
N ALA A 323 -12.61 -3.68 -5.40
CA ALA A 323 -12.80 -2.39 -6.07
C ALA A 323 -11.49 -1.94 -6.73
N LEU A 324 -10.36 -2.04 -6.02
CA LEU A 324 -9.05 -1.69 -6.57
C LEU A 324 -8.70 -2.52 -7.80
N PHE A 325 -8.80 -3.85 -7.71
CA PHE A 325 -8.49 -4.72 -8.84
C PHE A 325 -9.42 -4.49 -10.03
N THR A 326 -10.69 -4.21 -9.77
CA THR A 326 -11.66 -3.85 -10.81
C THR A 326 -11.24 -2.57 -11.53
N CYS A 327 -10.84 -1.52 -10.79
CA CYS A 327 -10.34 -0.28 -11.39
C CYS A 327 -9.08 -0.52 -12.26
N ILE A 328 -8.15 -1.35 -11.79
CA ILE A 328 -6.94 -1.72 -12.55
C ILE A 328 -7.31 -2.47 -13.83
N LYS A 329 -8.25 -3.42 -13.77
CA LYS A 329 -8.74 -4.16 -14.94
C LYS A 329 -9.40 -3.26 -15.98
N PHE A 330 -10.05 -2.18 -15.55
CA PHE A 330 -10.60 -1.14 -16.44
C PHE A 330 -9.55 -0.14 -16.94
N ASN A 331 -8.25 -0.41 -16.75
CA ASN A 331 -7.13 0.46 -17.14
C ASN A 331 -7.21 1.88 -16.54
N ILE A 332 -7.86 2.03 -15.37
CA ILE A 332 -7.94 3.30 -14.67
C ILE A 332 -6.58 3.62 -14.04
N PRO A 333 -6.02 4.83 -14.23
CA PRO A 333 -4.75 5.22 -13.63
C PRO A 333 -4.73 4.99 -12.11
N ALA A 334 -3.61 4.52 -11.56
CA ALA A 334 -3.51 4.10 -10.15
C ALA A 334 -3.93 5.21 -9.14
N THR A 335 -3.60 6.47 -9.42
CA THR A 335 -4.01 7.62 -8.59
C THR A 335 -5.54 7.77 -8.59
N MET A 336 -6.18 7.68 -9.76
CA MET A 336 -7.64 7.75 -9.87
C MET A 336 -8.30 6.52 -9.24
N SER A 337 -7.70 5.33 -9.37
CA SER A 337 -8.16 4.11 -8.70
C SER A 337 -8.19 4.29 -7.18
N ASN A 338 -7.14 4.87 -6.58
CA ASN A 338 -7.13 5.15 -5.14
C ASN A 338 -8.18 6.19 -4.72
N ILE A 339 -8.43 7.22 -5.54
CA ILE A 339 -9.48 8.21 -5.26
C ILE A 339 -10.87 7.57 -5.33
N LEU A 340 -11.14 6.77 -6.36
CA LEU A 340 -12.40 6.05 -6.51
C LEU A 340 -12.60 5.04 -5.38
N VAL A 341 -11.57 4.27 -5.04
CA VAL A 341 -11.64 3.27 -3.98
C VAL A 341 -11.73 3.91 -2.60
N ALA A 342 -11.08 5.04 -2.34
CA ALA A 342 -11.24 5.75 -1.08
C ALA A 342 -12.61 6.45 -0.98
N GLY A 343 -12.97 7.24 -1.98
CA GLY A 343 -14.17 8.07 -1.97
C GLY A 343 -15.44 7.30 -2.29
N LEU A 344 -15.52 6.74 -3.50
CA LEU A 344 -16.74 6.12 -4.01
C LEU A 344 -17.11 4.86 -3.23
N LEU A 345 -16.14 4.04 -2.81
CA LEU A 345 -16.43 2.89 -1.96
C LEU A 345 -16.97 3.33 -0.61
N GLY A 346 -16.32 4.28 0.06
CA GLY A 346 -16.77 4.81 1.35
C GLY A 346 -18.18 5.38 1.27
N LEU A 347 -18.48 6.15 0.22
CA LEU A 347 -19.82 6.68 -0.05
C LEU A 347 -20.84 5.56 -0.30
N SER A 348 -20.46 4.53 -1.05
CA SER A 348 -21.34 3.38 -1.32
C SER A 348 -21.68 2.61 -0.05
N VAL A 349 -20.69 2.37 0.82
CA VAL A 349 -20.92 1.73 2.13
C VAL A 349 -21.78 2.62 3.03
N SER A 350 -21.49 3.92 3.08
CA SER A 350 -22.28 4.90 3.85
C SER A 350 -23.75 4.91 3.40
N PHE A 351 -23.99 4.95 2.08
CA PHE A 351 -25.32 4.89 1.49
C PHE A 351 -26.05 3.59 1.81
N LEU A 352 -25.36 2.44 1.73
CA LEU A 352 -25.94 1.15 2.12
C LEU A 352 -26.37 1.12 3.59
N PHE A 353 -25.57 1.67 4.50
CA PHE A 353 -25.92 1.75 5.92
C PHE A 353 -27.10 2.69 6.17
N HIS A 354 -27.18 3.79 5.41
CA HIS A 354 -28.29 4.72 5.47
C HIS A 354 -29.60 4.08 4.98
N CYS A 355 -29.59 3.42 3.81
CA CYS A 355 -30.79 2.84 3.22
C CYS A 355 -31.27 1.56 3.92
N SER A 356 -30.37 0.75 4.47
CA SER A 356 -30.72 -0.53 5.09
C SER A 356 -31.37 -0.42 6.47
N GLY A 357 -31.28 0.74 7.12
CA GLY A 357 -31.67 0.89 8.52
C GLY A 357 -30.80 0.07 9.49
N ALA A 358 -29.68 -0.51 9.02
CA ALA A 358 -28.81 -1.37 9.81
C ALA A 358 -28.27 -0.64 11.06
N VAL A 359 -28.05 0.66 10.96
CA VAL A 359 -27.59 1.51 12.07
C VAL A 359 -28.59 1.49 13.23
N TYR A 360 -29.90 1.55 12.93
CA TYR A 360 -30.95 1.50 13.95
C TYR A 360 -30.97 0.15 14.67
N VAL A 361 -30.92 -0.94 13.91
CA VAL A 361 -30.90 -2.31 14.45
C VAL A 361 -29.66 -2.53 15.32
N LEU A 362 -28.48 -2.16 14.82
CA LEU A 362 -27.21 -2.31 15.54
C LEU A 362 -27.14 -1.42 16.78
N SER A 363 -27.75 -0.23 16.73
CA SER A 363 -27.90 0.63 17.90
C SER A 363 -28.77 -0.03 18.98
N LYS A 364 -29.91 -0.61 18.60
CA LYS A 364 -30.79 -1.36 19.52
C LYS A 364 -30.11 -2.60 20.11
N CYS A 365 -29.33 -3.33 19.31
CA CYS A 365 -28.51 -4.43 19.81
C CYS A 365 -27.46 -3.96 20.82
N ALA A 366 -26.79 -2.82 20.56
CA ALA A 366 -25.81 -2.25 21.48
C ALA A 366 -26.47 -1.79 22.80
N GLU A 367 -27.66 -1.20 22.75
CA GLU A 367 -28.46 -0.88 23.95
C GLU A 367 -28.80 -2.15 24.74
N TYR A 368 -29.26 -3.20 24.06
CA TYR A 368 -29.59 -4.47 24.70
C TYR A 368 -28.37 -5.09 25.40
N ILE A 369 -27.21 -5.10 24.75
CA ILE A 369 -25.95 -5.57 25.36
C ILE A 369 -25.60 -4.74 26.61
N ARG A 370 -25.74 -3.41 26.55
CA ARG A 370 -25.51 -2.55 27.73
C ARG A 370 -26.46 -2.86 28.87
N ILE A 371 -27.73 -3.10 28.57
CA ILE A 371 -28.73 -3.48 29.58
C ILE A 371 -28.35 -4.81 30.22
N VAL A 372 -27.99 -5.82 29.42
CA VAL A 372 -27.58 -7.13 29.93
C VAL A 372 -26.31 -7.03 30.80
N ILE A 373 -25.31 -6.27 30.39
CA ILE A 373 -24.07 -6.07 31.18
C ILE A 373 -24.37 -5.36 32.50
N ARG A 374 -25.26 -4.35 32.51
CA ARG A 374 -25.68 -3.66 33.73
C ARG A 374 -26.61 -4.49 34.61
N ALA A 375 -27.37 -5.40 34.00
CA ALA A 375 -28.28 -6.29 34.69
C ALA A 375 -27.58 -7.53 35.26
N SER A 376 -26.37 -7.85 34.80
CA SER A 376 -25.52 -8.86 35.43
C SER A 376 -25.04 -8.31 36.77
N PRO A 377 -25.53 -8.84 37.91
CA PRO A 377 -24.99 -8.45 39.20
C PRO A 377 -23.57 -9.01 39.28
N VAL A 378 -22.59 -8.12 39.47
CA VAL A 378 -21.30 -8.50 40.04
C VAL A 378 -21.49 -8.70 41.53
#